data_AF-A0A4V2XXX2-F1
#
_entry.id   AF-A0A4V2XXX2-F1
#
_cell.length_a   1.000
_cell.length_b   1.000
_cell.length_c   1.000
_cell.angle_alpha   90.00
_cell.angle_beta   90.00
_cell.angle_gamma   90.00
#
_symmetry.space_group_name_H-M   'P 1'
#
loop_
_entity.id
_entity.type
_entity.pdbx_description
1 polymer ?
#
loop_
_entity_poly.entity_id
_entity_poly.type
_entity_poly.pdbx_seq_one_letter_code
_entity_poly.pdbx_strand_id
1 'polypeptide(L)'
;MDRVSNSSRRAGVALAALTAVLLTGCTGEPDRPRPAPSASAAAAGPTPSGAPTATADPAARAAALVGTLADEDLVGQVLMPYAYGDNATKVSTGSAAGNRALAGVDTPAEMVARYRLGGLILVGFSADDPTAGNQETTNVDNPKQVRELTTGLRDAAGKLAAGAAPLLIGTDQEYGVVTRITDGVTLLPSPLAAGAAGDPALTEAAWRSAGAELAAMGINLDFAPVADVLVTRSTVIGSRSFGADPKRASAQVAGAVRGLQGAGVAASVKHFPGHGLSAVDSHQDLPVIGQSRKVLDSTAFPPFSAGIDAGALAVMSAHLDVTAIDPGTPATFSHKILTDVLRGQLGFKGVVITDGMNMPPAKRWSPGEAAVRALKAGNDLILMPPNVTQAYDGLLAALRDGSLPRARLVEAVTRVLTMKFTLAGAPAPEMSTLNSPEHRRAAAALAAGAVTVLRGSCTSGVRAPVTVTSSGGREKTRNLLTGALTAAGVEVVPSGGTRVHLVGYGDGTGDLDANAAVTVAMDTPYLLAKAKSPTLLATYSSSAASMTALADVLAGRARPTGRSPVPVPGLPATTCGN
;
A
#
# COMPACT_ATOMS: atom_id res chain seq x y z
N MET A 1 14.44 41.71 -14.64
CA MET A 1 14.12 43.10 -14.28
C MET A 1 12.79 43.08 -13.55
N ASP A 2 12.74 43.86 -12.47
CA ASP A 2 11.60 44.27 -11.65
C ASP A 2 10.94 43.26 -10.69
N ARG A 3 11.54 43.25 -9.49
CA ARG A 3 10.95 42.94 -8.19
C ARG A 3 9.81 43.91 -7.88
N VAL A 4 8.73 43.43 -7.25
CA VAL A 4 8.05 44.22 -6.22
C VAL A 4 7.75 43.35 -5.00
N SER A 5 8.39 43.77 -3.91
CA SER A 5 8.26 43.36 -2.52
C SER A 5 6.97 43.94 -1.93
N ASN A 6 6.33 43.23 -0.98
CA ASN A 6 5.54 43.93 0.03
C ASN A 6 5.71 43.31 1.42
N SER A 7 6.31 44.10 2.29
CA SER A 7 6.60 43.83 3.69
C SER A 7 5.54 44.47 4.59
N SER A 8 5.02 43.66 5.53
CA SER A 8 4.64 43.94 6.93
C SER A 8 4.65 45.37 7.50
N ARG A 9 3.65 45.69 8.34
CA ARG A 9 3.71 46.39 9.66
C ARG A 9 2.32 46.28 10.35
N ARG A 10 2.20 45.69 11.57
CA ARG A 10 2.23 46.29 12.94
C ARG A 10 1.04 47.24 13.21
N ALA A 11 0.36 47.32 14.35
CA ALA A 11 0.44 46.74 15.71
C ALA A 11 -0.90 47.03 16.45
N GLY A 12 -1.13 46.40 17.60
CA GLY A 12 -2.18 46.78 18.57
C GLY A 12 -2.16 45.89 19.81
N VAL A 13 -1.91 46.49 20.98
CA VAL A 13 -1.52 45.89 22.29
C VAL A 13 -2.67 45.98 23.30
N ALA A 14 -2.78 45.00 24.23
CA ALA A 14 -3.10 45.13 25.68
C ALA A 14 -3.14 43.72 26.34
N LEU A 15 -2.15 43.26 27.12
CA LEU A 15 -1.86 43.45 28.57
C LEU A 15 -2.90 42.78 29.51
N ALA A 16 -2.65 41.56 30.04
CA ALA A 16 -2.11 41.18 31.38
C ALA A 16 -3.01 41.59 32.57
N ALA A 17 -3.24 40.86 33.67
CA ALA A 17 -2.81 39.58 34.26
C ALA A 17 -3.77 39.28 35.46
N LEU A 18 -3.87 38.04 35.96
CA LEU A 18 -3.54 37.70 37.37
C LEU A 18 -3.68 36.19 37.67
N THR A 19 -2.67 35.71 38.39
CA THR A 19 -2.40 34.39 38.96
C THR A 19 -3.19 34.07 40.24
N ALA A 20 -3.47 32.79 40.48
CA ALA A 20 -3.44 32.19 41.82
C ALA A 20 -3.03 30.71 41.75
N VAL A 21 -1.94 30.37 42.45
CA VAL A 21 -1.40 29.04 42.69
C VAL A 21 -1.64 28.71 44.16
N LEU A 22 -2.08 27.49 44.49
CA LEU A 22 -1.80 26.84 45.77
C LEU A 22 -1.60 25.33 45.57
N LEU A 23 -0.65 24.80 46.31
CA LEU A 23 0.02 23.48 46.22
C LEU A 23 -0.44 22.53 47.33
N THR A 24 -0.38 21.21 47.05
CA THR A 24 -0.02 20.05 47.92
C THR A 24 -0.88 19.75 49.17
N GLY A 25 -1.14 18.50 49.62
CA GLY A 25 -0.74 17.16 49.22
C GLY A 25 -1.17 16.11 50.29
N CYS A 26 -1.15 14.84 49.88
CA CYS A 26 -0.84 13.59 50.61
C CYS A 26 -1.77 12.93 51.69
N THR A 27 -1.71 11.58 51.63
CA THR A 27 -2.03 10.52 52.63
C THR A 27 -3.48 10.03 52.63
N GLY A 28 -3.83 8.74 52.74
CA GLY A 28 -3.11 7.47 52.89
C GLY A 28 -4.14 6.33 53.07
N GLU A 29 -3.84 5.14 52.57
CA GLU A 29 -4.61 3.88 52.78
C GLU A 29 -4.63 3.44 54.25
N PRO A 30 -5.59 2.58 54.65
CA PRO A 30 -5.18 1.19 54.91
C PRO A 30 -6.20 0.10 54.53
N ASP A 31 -5.65 -1.11 54.57
CA ASP A 31 -5.99 -2.38 53.95
C ASP A 31 -6.81 -3.34 54.86
N ARG A 32 -7.40 -4.37 54.23
CA ARG A 32 -7.89 -5.70 54.75
C ARG A 32 -9.32 -5.87 55.33
N PRO A 33 -9.85 -7.12 55.43
CA PRO A 33 -9.75 -8.30 54.53
C PRO A 33 -11.12 -8.99 54.23
N ARG A 34 -11.07 -9.93 53.28
CA ARG A 34 -12.12 -10.87 52.79
C ARG A 34 -12.75 -11.75 53.89
N PRO A 35 -13.95 -12.32 53.63
CA PRO A 35 -14.02 -13.78 53.55
C PRO A 35 -14.95 -14.33 52.45
N ALA A 36 -14.62 -15.51 51.95
CA ALA A 36 -15.51 -16.37 51.16
C ALA A 36 -16.52 -17.10 52.06
N PRO A 37 -17.61 -17.63 51.48
CA PRO A 37 -17.82 -19.07 51.66
C PRO A 37 -18.32 -19.81 50.41
N SER A 38 -18.31 -21.11 50.62
CA SER A 38 -18.45 -22.31 49.79
C SER A 38 -19.82 -22.59 49.14
N ALA A 39 -19.73 -23.46 48.13
CA ALA A 39 -20.72 -24.23 47.36
C ALA A 39 -22.07 -24.58 48.01
N SER A 40 -23.13 -24.52 47.19
CA SER A 40 -24.26 -25.47 47.20
C SER A 40 -24.87 -25.59 45.81
N ALA A 41 -25.13 -26.82 45.38
CA ALA A 41 -25.85 -27.17 44.17
C ALA A 41 -27.37 -27.02 44.38
N ALA A 42 -28.09 -26.50 43.39
CA ALA A 42 -29.53 -26.67 43.22
C ALA A 42 -29.90 -26.47 41.74
N ALA A 43 -30.70 -27.41 41.22
CA ALA A 43 -31.16 -27.48 39.84
C ALA A 43 -32.16 -26.36 39.50
N ALA A 44 -32.06 -25.83 38.28
CA ALA A 44 -33.07 -24.96 37.66
C ALA A 44 -33.29 -25.41 36.21
N GLY A 45 -34.57 -25.54 35.81
CA GLY A 45 -35.02 -26.05 34.51
C GLY A 45 -34.69 -25.15 33.31
N PRO A 46 -35.09 -25.56 32.09
CA PRO A 46 -34.65 -24.92 30.86
C PRO A 46 -35.39 -23.58 30.68
N THR A 47 -34.70 -22.48 30.93
CA THR A 47 -35.06 -21.17 30.37
C THR A 47 -34.56 -21.07 28.93
N PRO A 48 -35.38 -20.68 27.95
CA PRO A 48 -34.93 -20.43 26.60
C PRO A 48 -34.17 -19.10 26.58
N SER A 49 -32.87 -19.15 26.84
CA SER A 49 -31.98 -18.02 26.63
C SER A 49 -31.59 -18.01 25.16
N GLY A 50 -32.41 -17.35 24.33
CA GLY A 50 -31.99 -16.86 23.03
C GLY A 50 -30.99 -15.73 23.24
N ALA A 51 -29.73 -16.09 23.47
CA ALA A 51 -28.61 -15.16 23.25
C ALA A 51 -28.54 -14.86 21.73
N PRO A 52 -28.21 -13.62 21.32
CA PRO A 52 -28.04 -13.30 19.90
C PRO A 52 -26.96 -14.22 19.34
N THR A 53 -27.33 -15.04 18.36
CA THR A 53 -26.43 -15.95 17.65
C THR A 53 -25.14 -15.22 17.30
N ALA A 54 -24.01 -15.80 17.71
CA ALA A 54 -22.68 -15.46 17.23
C ALA A 54 -22.77 -15.12 15.74
N THR A 55 -22.23 -13.96 15.35
CA THR A 55 -22.17 -13.51 13.95
C THR A 55 -21.75 -14.69 13.08
N ALA A 56 -22.67 -15.16 12.24
CA ALA A 56 -22.45 -16.34 11.42
C ALA A 56 -21.13 -16.23 10.64
N ASP A 57 -20.43 -17.35 10.50
CA ASP A 57 -19.21 -17.51 9.70
C ASP A 57 -19.28 -16.69 8.39
N PRO A 58 -18.29 -15.83 8.07
CA PRO A 58 -18.27 -15.04 6.84
C PRO A 58 -18.56 -15.84 5.57
N ALA A 59 -18.05 -17.07 5.47
CA ALA A 59 -18.28 -17.93 4.30
C ALA A 59 -19.74 -18.41 4.23
N ALA A 60 -20.34 -18.81 5.36
CA ALA A 60 -21.75 -19.15 5.43
C ALA A 60 -22.66 -17.97 5.07
N ARG A 61 -22.34 -16.75 5.55
CA ARG A 61 -23.07 -15.52 5.18
C ARG A 61 -22.96 -15.22 3.70
N ALA A 62 -21.77 -15.38 3.12
CA ALA A 62 -21.54 -15.22 1.69
C ALA A 62 -22.37 -16.20 0.88
N ALA A 63 -22.31 -17.50 1.20
CA ALA A 63 -23.07 -18.53 0.49
C ALA A 63 -24.59 -18.28 0.55
N ALA A 64 -25.11 -17.89 1.72
CA ALA A 64 -26.52 -17.55 1.87
C ALA A 64 -26.91 -16.35 1.01
N LEU A 65 -26.11 -15.27 1.00
CA LEU A 65 -26.38 -14.08 0.19
C LEU A 65 -26.28 -14.39 -1.30
N VAL A 66 -25.25 -15.11 -1.76
CA VAL A 66 -25.11 -15.50 -3.18
C VAL A 66 -26.33 -16.27 -3.69
N GLY A 67 -26.94 -17.11 -2.84
CA GLY A 67 -28.15 -17.86 -3.19
C GLY A 67 -29.37 -16.98 -3.51
N THR A 68 -29.37 -15.71 -3.10
CA THR A 68 -30.48 -14.77 -3.34
C THR A 68 -30.21 -13.77 -4.46
N LEU A 69 -28.99 -13.73 -5.01
CA LEU A 69 -28.57 -12.73 -5.99
C LEU A 69 -28.99 -13.10 -7.42
N ALA A 70 -29.48 -12.11 -8.17
CA ALA A 70 -29.71 -12.23 -9.60
C ALA A 70 -28.38 -12.23 -10.37
N ASP A 71 -28.39 -12.64 -11.64
CA ASP A 71 -27.17 -12.71 -12.46
C ASP A 71 -26.54 -11.33 -12.64
N GLU A 72 -27.35 -10.27 -12.71
CA GLU A 72 -26.92 -8.87 -12.70
C GLU A 72 -26.13 -8.50 -11.44
N ASP A 73 -26.60 -8.96 -10.28
CA ASP A 73 -25.90 -8.73 -9.02
C ASP A 73 -24.58 -9.52 -8.97
N LEU A 74 -24.60 -10.79 -9.41
CA LEU A 74 -23.40 -11.62 -9.46
C LEU A 74 -22.32 -11.02 -10.38
N VAL A 75 -22.71 -10.55 -11.57
CA VAL A 75 -21.80 -9.89 -12.52
C VAL A 75 -21.24 -8.61 -11.92
N GLY A 76 -22.08 -7.79 -11.28
CA GLY A 76 -21.62 -6.57 -10.62
C GLY A 76 -20.58 -6.82 -9.54
N GLN A 77 -20.76 -7.88 -8.75
CA GLN A 77 -19.88 -8.22 -7.62
C GLN A 77 -18.46 -8.64 -8.02
N VAL A 78 -18.22 -9.00 -9.29
CA VAL A 78 -16.87 -9.31 -9.79
C VAL A 78 -16.20 -8.13 -10.50
N LEU A 79 -16.79 -6.93 -10.47
CA LEU A 79 -16.21 -5.73 -11.06
C LEU A 79 -15.71 -4.75 -10.00
N MET A 80 -14.50 -4.22 -10.22
CA MET A 80 -13.88 -3.17 -9.44
C MET A 80 -13.27 -2.09 -10.34
N PRO A 81 -14.08 -1.19 -10.91
CA PRO A 81 -13.56 -0.06 -11.67
C PRO A 81 -12.97 1.02 -10.76
N TYR A 82 -12.38 2.04 -11.37
CA TYR A 82 -12.17 3.34 -10.74
C TYR A 82 -13.32 4.28 -11.15
N ALA A 83 -13.43 5.45 -10.52
CA ALA A 83 -14.31 6.53 -10.97
C ALA A 83 -13.60 7.87 -10.82
N TYR A 84 -13.97 8.86 -11.63
CA TYR A 84 -13.50 10.23 -11.49
C TYR A 84 -14.37 11.00 -10.49
N GLY A 85 -13.76 11.85 -9.66
CA GLY A 85 -14.46 12.66 -8.66
C GLY A 85 -13.89 12.52 -7.25
N ASP A 86 -13.97 13.59 -6.46
CA ASP A 86 -13.65 13.67 -5.03
C ASP A 86 -14.85 13.36 -4.13
N ASN A 87 -16.03 13.17 -4.71
CA ASN A 87 -17.26 12.88 -3.98
C ASN A 87 -18.10 11.83 -4.69
N ALA A 88 -18.85 11.05 -3.93
CA ALA A 88 -19.67 9.97 -4.47
C ALA A 88 -20.84 10.49 -5.34
N THR A 89 -21.37 11.68 -5.07
CA THR A 89 -22.62 12.18 -5.68
C THR A 89 -22.51 13.56 -6.31
N LYS A 90 -21.45 14.32 -6.02
CA LYS A 90 -21.25 15.69 -6.51
C LYS A 90 -19.87 15.84 -7.11
N VAL A 91 -19.75 15.67 -8.42
CA VAL A 91 -18.47 15.74 -9.12
C VAL A 91 -18.41 16.94 -10.05
N SER A 92 -17.20 17.36 -10.43
CA SER A 92 -17.02 18.39 -11.45
C SER A 92 -17.56 17.93 -12.82
N THR A 93 -17.86 18.88 -13.71
CA THR A 93 -18.28 18.59 -15.09
C THR A 93 -17.30 17.67 -15.82
N GLY A 94 -16.00 17.87 -15.58
CA GLY A 94 -14.93 17.05 -16.12
C GLY A 94 -14.93 15.61 -15.60
N SER A 95 -15.04 15.46 -14.29
CA SER A 95 -15.19 14.14 -13.67
C SER A 95 -16.45 13.42 -14.17
N ALA A 96 -17.56 14.14 -14.34
CA ALA A 96 -18.78 13.58 -14.93
C ALA A 96 -18.57 13.13 -16.39
N ALA A 97 -17.86 13.92 -17.20
CA ALA A 97 -17.51 13.53 -18.57
C ALA A 97 -16.63 12.26 -18.61
N GLY A 98 -15.63 12.18 -17.74
CA GLY A 98 -14.80 10.99 -17.57
C GLY A 98 -15.61 9.76 -17.15
N ASN A 99 -16.53 9.92 -16.20
CA ASN A 99 -17.42 8.83 -15.75
C ASN A 99 -18.37 8.38 -16.86
N ARG A 100 -18.89 9.30 -17.67
CA ARG A 100 -19.73 8.95 -18.84
C ARG A 100 -18.94 8.18 -19.88
N ALA A 101 -17.68 8.55 -20.14
CA ALA A 101 -16.81 7.82 -21.06
C ALA A 101 -16.48 6.40 -20.55
N LEU A 102 -16.22 6.28 -19.24
CA LEU A 102 -15.84 5.01 -18.61
C LEU A 102 -17.02 4.05 -18.42
N ALA A 103 -18.18 4.58 -18.02
CA ALA A 103 -19.31 3.80 -17.51
C ALA A 103 -20.70 4.40 -17.81
N GLY A 104 -20.80 5.42 -18.67
CA GLY A 104 -22.09 5.98 -19.11
C GLY A 104 -22.96 6.60 -18.00
N VAL A 105 -22.36 7.02 -16.88
CA VAL A 105 -23.01 7.67 -15.73
C VAL A 105 -22.23 8.91 -15.30
N ASP A 106 -22.84 9.81 -14.52
CA ASP A 106 -22.19 11.05 -14.13
C ASP A 106 -21.36 10.88 -12.85
N THR A 107 -21.85 10.11 -11.88
CA THR A 107 -21.25 10.06 -10.53
C THR A 107 -20.73 8.67 -10.15
N PRO A 108 -19.74 8.58 -9.23
CA PRO A 108 -19.30 7.31 -8.68
C PRO A 108 -20.43 6.50 -8.02
N ALA A 109 -21.36 7.15 -7.30
CA ALA A 109 -22.50 6.49 -6.68
C ALA A 109 -23.48 5.91 -7.71
N GLU A 110 -23.73 6.63 -8.81
CA GLU A 110 -24.52 6.09 -9.94
C GLU A 110 -23.82 4.89 -10.58
N MET A 111 -22.49 4.90 -10.68
CA MET A 111 -21.73 3.76 -11.20
C MET A 111 -21.90 2.53 -10.31
N VAL A 112 -21.75 2.69 -9.00
CA VAL A 112 -22.00 1.63 -8.01
C VAL A 112 -23.42 1.09 -8.15
N ALA A 113 -24.42 1.96 -8.26
CA ALA A 113 -25.82 1.57 -8.34
C ALA A 113 -26.16 0.86 -9.66
N ARG A 114 -25.74 1.42 -10.80
CA ARG A 114 -26.05 0.90 -12.14
C ARG A 114 -25.47 -0.48 -12.38
N TYR A 115 -24.22 -0.68 -11.97
CA TYR A 115 -23.48 -1.92 -12.24
C TYR A 115 -23.39 -2.85 -11.04
N ARG A 116 -24.04 -2.52 -9.91
CA ARG A 116 -24.09 -3.35 -8.69
C ARG A 116 -22.70 -3.77 -8.19
N LEU A 117 -21.77 -2.81 -8.17
CA LEU A 117 -20.33 -3.09 -8.11
C LEU A 117 -19.89 -3.86 -6.86
N GLY A 118 -18.90 -4.74 -7.06
CA GLY A 118 -18.19 -5.45 -6.00
C GLY A 118 -17.23 -4.55 -5.24
N GLY A 119 -16.58 -3.64 -5.94
CA GLY A 119 -15.70 -2.65 -5.33
C GLY A 119 -15.44 -1.44 -6.22
N LEU A 120 -14.65 -0.50 -5.69
CA LEU A 120 -14.11 0.63 -6.43
C LEU A 120 -12.67 0.90 -5.96
N ILE A 121 -11.74 1.10 -6.89
CA ILE A 121 -10.37 1.52 -6.56
C ILE A 121 -10.25 3.05 -6.62
N LEU A 122 -9.69 3.62 -5.57
CA LEU A 122 -9.24 5.01 -5.51
C LEU A 122 -7.85 5.09 -6.14
N VAL A 123 -7.75 5.79 -7.26
CA VAL A 123 -6.53 5.91 -8.08
C VAL A 123 -5.96 7.33 -8.03
N GLY A 124 -5.03 7.68 -8.92
CA GLY A 124 -4.46 9.03 -9.09
C GLY A 124 -4.57 9.63 -10.51
N PHE A 125 -5.42 9.11 -11.40
CA PHE A 125 -5.67 9.59 -12.78
C PHE A 125 -6.67 10.75 -12.90
N SER A 126 -6.39 11.76 -13.74
CA SER A 126 -7.38 12.79 -14.13
C SER A 126 -8.02 12.48 -15.50
N ALA A 127 -9.29 12.87 -15.69
CA ALA A 127 -9.95 12.85 -17.00
C ALA A 127 -9.66 14.12 -17.84
N ASP A 128 -9.28 15.23 -17.18
CA ASP A 128 -9.23 16.58 -17.77
C ASP A 128 -7.90 17.28 -17.48
N ASP A 129 -6.76 16.74 -17.91
CA ASP A 129 -5.51 17.52 -17.90
C ASP A 129 -4.80 17.50 -19.26
N PRO A 130 -4.94 18.57 -20.07
CA PRO A 130 -4.19 18.79 -21.29
C PRO A 130 -2.75 19.31 -21.07
N THR A 131 -2.25 19.39 -19.83
CA THR A 131 -0.90 19.86 -19.47
C THR A 131 -0.17 18.87 -18.57
N ALA A 132 0.73 18.06 -19.14
CA ALA A 132 1.54 17.10 -18.39
C ALA A 132 2.30 17.74 -17.19
N GLY A 133 1.93 17.38 -15.97
CA GLY A 133 2.72 17.64 -14.76
C GLY A 133 1.92 17.51 -13.47
N ASN A 134 2.00 16.33 -12.83
CA ASN A 134 1.37 15.93 -11.56
C ASN A 134 -0.13 15.65 -11.66
N GLN A 135 -0.46 14.43 -12.07
CA GLN A 135 -1.84 13.95 -12.14
C GLN A 135 -2.34 13.55 -10.76
N GLU A 136 -3.31 14.30 -10.26
CA GLU A 136 -4.25 13.87 -9.23
C GLU A 136 -5.53 13.39 -9.96
N THR A 137 -6.00 12.18 -9.66
CA THR A 137 -7.46 12.01 -9.64
C THR A 137 -7.96 12.98 -8.59
N THR A 138 -9.19 13.42 -8.71
CA THR A 138 -9.90 13.99 -7.56
C THR A 138 -10.26 12.95 -6.47
N ASN A 139 -10.04 11.64 -6.62
CA ASN A 139 -10.41 10.66 -5.58
C ASN A 139 -9.70 10.88 -4.24
N VAL A 140 -8.48 11.39 -4.28
CA VAL A 140 -7.60 11.53 -3.12
C VAL A 140 -7.03 12.95 -3.10
N ASP A 141 -7.61 13.80 -2.26
CA ASP A 141 -7.07 15.13 -1.91
C ASP A 141 -6.56 15.09 -0.47
N ASN A 142 -7.47 14.94 0.49
CA ASN A 142 -7.13 14.91 1.91
C ASN A 142 -7.97 13.86 2.66
N PRO A 143 -7.54 13.44 3.87
CA PRO A 143 -8.22 12.35 4.57
C PRO A 143 -9.71 12.58 4.84
N LYS A 144 -10.13 13.83 5.09
CA LYS A 144 -11.53 14.16 5.33
C LYS A 144 -12.35 13.94 4.06
N GLN A 145 -11.87 14.44 2.93
CA GLN A 145 -12.50 14.23 1.63
C GLN A 145 -12.58 12.74 1.28
N VAL A 146 -11.50 11.98 1.48
CA VAL A 146 -11.50 10.52 1.24
C VAL A 146 -12.57 9.85 2.10
N ARG A 147 -12.66 10.18 3.39
CA ARG A 147 -13.70 9.64 4.27
C ARG A 147 -15.12 9.98 3.80
N GLU A 148 -15.35 11.19 3.30
CA GLU A 148 -16.65 11.60 2.74
C GLU A 148 -16.99 10.80 1.46
N LEU A 149 -16.04 10.65 0.55
CA LEU A 149 -16.18 9.83 -0.66
C LEU A 149 -16.49 8.37 -0.32
N THR A 150 -15.70 7.73 0.55
CA THR A 150 -15.89 6.32 0.90
C THR A 150 -17.20 6.06 1.63
N THR A 151 -17.67 7.02 2.44
CA THR A 151 -18.99 6.96 3.09
C THR A 151 -20.10 6.99 2.04
N GLY A 152 -20.07 7.96 1.11
CA GLY A 152 -21.09 8.05 0.06
C GLY A 152 -21.12 6.84 -0.88
N LEU A 153 -19.96 6.24 -1.19
CA LEU A 153 -19.87 5.00 -1.96
C LEU A 153 -20.51 3.81 -1.23
N ARG A 154 -20.26 3.69 0.08
CA ARG A 154 -20.89 2.65 0.92
C ARG A 154 -22.39 2.85 1.06
N ASP A 155 -22.86 4.09 1.20
CA ASP A 155 -24.28 4.40 1.25
C ASP A 155 -25.00 4.04 -0.06
N ALA A 156 -24.34 4.23 -1.21
CA ALA A 156 -24.86 3.80 -2.49
C ALA A 156 -24.93 2.26 -2.58
N ALA A 157 -23.85 1.57 -2.18
CA ALA A 157 -23.78 0.12 -2.21
C ALA A 157 -24.74 -0.57 -1.21
N GLY A 158 -24.96 0.02 -0.04
CA GLY A 158 -25.84 -0.51 1.01
C GLY A 158 -27.31 -0.62 0.61
N LYS A 159 -27.71 0.07 -0.47
CA LYS A 159 -29.07 0.02 -1.03
C LYS A 159 -29.29 -1.14 -2.02
N LEU A 160 -28.22 -1.86 -2.38
CA LEU A 160 -28.27 -2.95 -3.36
C LEU A 160 -28.63 -4.29 -2.70
N ALA A 161 -28.97 -5.29 -3.52
CA ALA A 161 -29.26 -6.65 -3.04
C ALA A 161 -28.08 -7.25 -2.24
N ALA A 162 -26.85 -6.98 -2.68
CA ALA A 162 -25.63 -7.37 -1.97
C ALA A 162 -25.23 -6.42 -0.82
N GLY A 163 -26.04 -5.40 -0.49
CA GLY A 163 -25.69 -4.29 0.40
C GLY A 163 -25.42 -4.68 1.86
N ALA A 164 -25.80 -5.89 2.27
CA ALA A 164 -25.41 -6.46 3.56
C ALA A 164 -23.90 -6.70 3.68
N ALA A 165 -23.21 -6.89 2.55
CA ALA A 165 -21.76 -6.99 2.47
C ALA A 165 -21.16 -5.62 2.09
N PRO A 166 -20.20 -5.07 2.85
CA PRO A 166 -19.65 -3.74 2.57
C PRO A 166 -18.97 -3.70 1.18
N LEU A 167 -19.07 -2.55 0.52
CA LEU A 167 -18.32 -2.30 -0.71
C LEU A 167 -16.81 -2.42 -0.44
N LEU A 168 -16.09 -3.08 -1.35
CA LEU A 168 -14.62 -3.04 -1.33
C LEU A 168 -14.16 -1.68 -1.87
N ILE A 169 -13.38 -0.97 -1.08
CA ILE A 169 -12.77 0.29 -1.48
C ILE A 169 -11.27 0.10 -1.38
N GLY A 170 -10.61 0.09 -2.54
CA GLY A 170 -9.20 -0.23 -2.71
C GLY A 170 -8.34 0.98 -2.99
N THR A 171 -7.04 0.91 -2.68
CA THR A 171 -6.03 1.86 -3.20
C THR A 171 -4.65 1.20 -3.27
N ASP A 172 -3.67 1.84 -3.91
CA ASP A 172 -2.25 1.41 -3.87
C ASP A 172 -1.46 2.23 -2.85
N GLN A 173 -1.52 1.87 -1.57
CA GLN A 173 -0.75 2.52 -0.50
C GLN A 173 0.49 1.69 -0.14
N GLU A 174 1.34 1.43 -1.13
CA GLU A 174 2.55 0.60 -0.96
C GLU A 174 3.67 1.29 -0.17
N TYR A 175 3.59 2.61 -0.07
CA TYR A 175 4.61 3.52 0.43
C TYR A 175 5.87 3.61 -0.45
N GLY A 176 6.72 4.60 -0.17
CA GLY A 176 7.81 4.97 -1.07
C GLY A 176 7.28 5.63 -2.35
N VAL A 177 7.71 5.17 -3.51
CA VAL A 177 7.37 5.79 -4.81
C VAL A 177 5.93 5.55 -5.25
N VAL A 178 5.24 4.57 -4.67
CA VAL A 178 3.80 4.32 -4.89
C VAL A 178 3.06 4.59 -3.58
N THR A 179 2.57 5.82 -3.46
CA THR A 179 1.78 6.29 -2.32
C THR A 179 0.65 7.16 -2.89
N ARG A 180 -0.62 6.86 -2.61
CA ARG A 180 -1.74 7.70 -3.11
C ARG A 180 -2.09 8.80 -2.12
N ILE A 181 -2.13 8.47 -0.84
CA ILE A 181 -2.49 9.42 0.22
C ILE A 181 -1.19 9.88 0.87
N THR A 182 -0.79 11.13 0.61
CA THR A 182 0.49 11.68 1.07
C THR A 182 0.38 12.64 2.24
N ASP A 183 -0.79 13.26 2.42
CA ASP A 183 -1.00 14.36 3.34
C ASP A 183 -1.99 13.99 4.46
N GLY A 184 -1.74 14.51 5.66
CA GLY A 184 -2.57 14.23 6.84
C GLY A 184 -2.43 12.81 7.42
N VAL A 185 -1.53 11.99 6.88
CA VAL A 185 -1.31 10.58 7.27
C VAL A 185 0.14 10.34 7.68
N THR A 186 0.40 9.19 8.32
CA THR A 186 1.74 8.69 8.59
C THR A 186 2.35 8.11 7.32
N LEU A 187 3.46 8.68 6.87
CA LEU A 187 4.24 8.14 5.75
C LEU A 187 5.25 7.10 6.24
N LEU A 188 5.07 5.85 5.82
CA LEU A 188 6.05 4.80 6.06
C LEU A 188 7.27 4.95 5.12
N PRO A 189 8.44 4.42 5.52
CA PRO A 189 9.52 4.10 4.59
C PRO A 189 9.05 3.15 3.46
N SER A 190 9.84 3.06 2.38
CA SER A 190 9.55 2.14 1.28
C SER A 190 9.66 0.67 1.73
N PRO A 191 9.05 -0.28 1.01
CA PRO A 191 9.27 -1.71 1.25
C PRO A 191 10.76 -2.11 1.24
N LEU A 192 11.59 -1.48 0.41
CA LEU A 192 13.03 -1.75 0.39
C LEU A 192 13.71 -1.30 1.70
N ALA A 193 13.24 -0.21 2.33
CA ALA A 193 13.70 0.19 3.65
C ALA A 193 13.34 -0.87 4.72
N ALA A 194 12.14 -1.46 4.65
CA ALA A 194 11.77 -2.58 5.52
C ALA A 194 12.66 -3.82 5.29
N GLY A 195 13.00 -4.11 4.04
CA GLY A 195 14.02 -5.10 3.68
C GLY A 195 15.38 -4.84 4.32
N ALA A 196 15.80 -3.58 4.34
CA ALA A 196 17.07 -3.14 4.93
C ALA A 196 17.09 -3.26 6.45
N ALA A 197 15.97 -2.90 7.11
CA ALA A 197 15.77 -3.10 8.53
C ALA A 197 15.79 -4.58 8.91
N GLY A 198 15.23 -5.44 8.06
CA GLY A 198 15.33 -6.89 8.21
C GLY A 198 14.57 -7.47 9.40
N ASP A 199 13.69 -6.69 10.03
CA ASP A 199 12.87 -7.07 11.18
C ASP A 199 11.37 -7.07 10.81
N PRO A 200 10.76 -8.26 10.61
CA PRO A 200 9.34 -8.38 10.29
C PRO A 200 8.40 -7.78 11.34
N ALA A 201 8.81 -7.67 12.61
CA ALA A 201 7.98 -7.08 13.65
C ALA A 201 7.88 -5.56 13.49
N LEU A 202 8.97 -4.89 13.10
CA LEU A 202 8.95 -3.47 12.74
C LEU A 202 8.05 -3.21 11.52
N THR A 203 8.14 -4.08 10.51
CA THR A 203 7.29 -4.03 9.32
C THR A 203 5.83 -4.22 9.71
N GLU A 204 5.49 -5.24 10.49
CA GLU A 204 4.13 -5.49 10.94
C GLU A 204 3.55 -4.32 11.74
N ALA A 205 4.33 -3.72 12.66
CA ALA A 205 3.89 -2.57 13.43
C ALA A 205 3.61 -1.33 12.56
N ALA A 206 4.52 -1.02 11.63
CA ALA A 206 4.37 0.10 10.71
C ALA A 206 3.16 -0.10 9.78
N TRP A 207 3.02 -1.28 9.17
CA TRP A 207 1.91 -1.60 8.28
C TRP A 207 0.56 -1.73 9.01
N ARG A 208 0.56 -2.06 10.31
CA ARG A 208 -0.64 -1.95 11.15
C ARG A 208 -1.10 -0.52 11.34
N SER A 209 -0.15 0.41 11.54
CA SER A 209 -0.47 1.85 11.59
C SER A 209 -1.04 2.33 10.25
N ALA A 210 -0.43 1.93 9.13
CA ALA A 210 -0.95 2.19 7.80
C ALA A 210 -2.39 1.68 7.61
N GLY A 211 -2.63 0.41 7.93
CA GLY A 211 -3.96 -0.19 7.82
C GLY A 211 -4.99 0.51 8.71
N ALA A 212 -4.62 0.92 9.92
CA ALA A 212 -5.52 1.65 10.81
C ALA A 212 -5.92 3.01 10.22
N GLU A 213 -4.99 3.73 9.60
CA GLU A 213 -5.27 5.00 8.94
C GLU A 213 -6.11 4.84 7.67
N LEU A 214 -5.86 3.80 6.86
CA LEU A 214 -6.69 3.45 5.71
C LEU A 214 -8.13 3.10 6.14
N ALA A 215 -8.29 2.25 7.15
CA ALA A 215 -9.58 1.90 7.72
C ALA A 215 -10.31 3.14 8.29
N ALA A 216 -9.56 4.04 8.94
CA ALA A 216 -10.06 5.32 9.41
C ALA A 216 -10.51 6.25 8.27
N MET A 217 -10.04 6.09 7.04
CA MET A 217 -10.55 6.82 5.87
C MET A 217 -11.64 6.04 5.12
N GLY A 218 -11.99 4.84 5.59
CA GLY A 218 -12.97 3.98 4.96
C GLY A 218 -12.45 3.15 3.79
N ILE A 219 -11.13 3.01 3.65
CA ILE A 219 -10.49 2.07 2.72
C ILE A 219 -10.36 0.72 3.43
N ASN A 220 -10.75 -0.37 2.77
CA ASN A 220 -10.75 -1.72 3.37
C ASN A 220 -10.04 -2.77 2.52
N LEU A 221 -9.40 -2.35 1.43
CA LEU A 221 -8.49 -3.15 0.62
C LEU A 221 -7.28 -2.28 0.28
N ASP A 222 -6.08 -2.80 0.50
CA ASP A 222 -4.86 -2.20 0.01
C ASP A 222 -4.22 -3.16 -0.99
N PHE A 223 -3.85 -2.65 -2.17
CA PHE A 223 -3.16 -3.41 -3.19
C PHE A 223 -1.68 -3.53 -2.85
N ALA A 224 -1.41 -4.09 -1.68
CA ALA A 224 -0.10 -4.26 -1.08
C ALA A 224 -0.17 -5.46 -0.10
N PRO A 225 0.97 -6.07 0.27
CA PRO A 225 2.34 -5.73 -0.13
C PRO A 225 2.77 -6.27 -1.50
N VAL A 226 3.82 -5.66 -2.07
CA VAL A 226 4.56 -6.23 -3.21
C VAL A 226 5.45 -7.38 -2.74
N ALA A 227 5.23 -8.57 -3.30
CA ALA A 227 5.98 -9.81 -3.10
C ALA A 227 7.05 -10.07 -4.16
N ASP A 228 7.18 -9.20 -5.15
CA ASP A 228 8.22 -9.31 -6.18
C ASP A 228 9.63 -9.27 -5.57
N VAL A 229 10.47 -10.22 -5.95
CA VAL A 229 11.90 -10.25 -5.58
C VAL A 229 12.70 -9.48 -6.62
N LEU A 230 13.49 -8.50 -6.19
CA LEU A 230 14.27 -7.64 -7.07
C LEU A 230 15.57 -8.32 -7.53
N VAL A 231 15.45 -9.40 -8.31
CA VAL A 231 16.59 -10.13 -8.89
C VAL A 231 17.25 -9.31 -10.00
N THR A 232 16.45 -8.56 -10.76
CA THR A 232 16.92 -7.65 -11.81
C THR A 232 16.75 -6.19 -11.37
N ARG A 233 17.51 -5.26 -11.98
CA ARG A 233 17.34 -3.82 -11.74
C ARG A 233 16.10 -3.30 -12.48
N SER A 234 14.93 -3.74 -12.02
CA SER A 234 13.63 -3.33 -12.56
C SER A 234 13.32 -1.89 -12.13
N THR A 235 13.03 -1.04 -13.10
CA THR A 235 12.54 0.33 -12.86
C THR A 235 11.08 0.36 -12.39
N VAL A 236 10.33 -0.72 -12.64
CA VAL A 236 8.92 -0.86 -12.23
C VAL A 236 8.79 -1.33 -10.80
N ILE A 237 9.62 -2.30 -10.39
CA ILE A 237 9.59 -2.85 -9.03
C ILE A 237 10.48 -2.03 -8.11
N GLY A 238 11.75 -1.80 -8.46
CA GLY A 238 12.65 -0.90 -7.72
C GLY A 238 12.53 -1.01 -6.19
N SER A 239 12.31 0.12 -5.52
CA SER A 239 12.15 0.22 -4.06
C SER A 239 10.83 -0.30 -3.50
N ARG A 240 9.89 -0.73 -4.37
CA ARG A 240 8.63 -1.38 -3.97
C ARG A 240 8.85 -2.82 -3.50
N SER A 241 9.97 -3.44 -3.86
CA SER A 241 10.35 -4.78 -3.35
C SER A 241 10.99 -4.70 -1.97
N PHE A 242 10.78 -5.73 -1.15
CA PHE A 242 11.50 -5.93 0.11
C PHE A 242 12.95 -6.45 -0.06
N GLY A 243 13.40 -6.74 -1.28
CA GLY A 243 14.80 -7.10 -1.54
C GLY A 243 14.99 -8.18 -2.61
N ALA A 244 16.25 -8.59 -2.78
CA ALA A 244 16.68 -9.59 -3.76
C ALA A 244 16.79 -11.02 -3.18
N ASP A 245 16.75 -11.17 -1.85
CA ASP A 245 16.76 -12.48 -1.19
C ASP A 245 15.33 -12.96 -0.91
N PRO A 246 14.87 -14.08 -1.51
CA PRO A 246 13.50 -14.53 -1.36
C PRO A 246 13.09 -14.81 0.08
N LYS A 247 14.00 -15.33 0.93
CA LYS A 247 13.68 -15.68 2.32
C LYS A 247 13.52 -14.41 3.17
N ARG A 248 14.44 -13.45 3.04
CA ARG A 248 14.35 -12.15 3.72
C ARG A 248 13.11 -11.39 3.28
N ALA A 249 12.84 -11.34 1.97
CA ALA A 249 11.65 -10.69 1.43
C ALA A 249 10.35 -11.35 1.94
N SER A 250 10.30 -12.69 1.95
CA SER A 250 9.14 -13.46 2.44
C SER A 250 8.75 -13.08 3.87
N ALA A 251 9.74 -12.93 4.76
CA ALA A 251 9.47 -12.56 6.15
C ALA A 251 8.85 -11.16 6.28
N GLN A 252 9.30 -10.20 5.47
CA GLN A 252 8.75 -8.85 5.47
C GLN A 252 7.35 -8.79 4.83
N VAL A 253 7.13 -9.50 3.72
CA VAL A 253 5.80 -9.64 3.09
C VAL A 253 4.78 -10.18 4.10
N ALA A 254 5.12 -11.24 4.83
CA ALA A 254 4.26 -11.80 5.86
C ALA A 254 3.96 -10.79 6.99
N GLY A 255 4.96 -10.00 7.41
CA GLY A 255 4.77 -8.90 8.38
C GLY A 255 3.80 -7.84 7.88
N ALA A 256 3.95 -7.38 6.63
CA ALA A 256 3.06 -6.39 6.02
C ALA A 256 1.62 -6.90 5.89
N VAL A 257 1.43 -8.16 5.47
CA VAL A 257 0.10 -8.81 5.41
C VAL A 257 -0.57 -8.81 6.79
N ARG A 258 0.13 -9.26 7.84
CA ARG A 258 -0.42 -9.28 9.20
C ARG A 258 -0.70 -7.87 9.73
N GLY A 259 0.12 -6.89 9.37
CA GLY A 259 -0.08 -5.49 9.72
C GLY A 259 -1.40 -4.94 9.18
N LEU A 260 -1.57 -4.97 7.86
CA LEU A 260 -2.78 -4.47 7.19
C LEU A 260 -4.05 -5.17 7.68
N GLN A 261 -4.04 -6.51 7.67
CA GLN A 261 -5.23 -7.29 8.00
C GLN A 261 -5.56 -7.23 9.49
N GLY A 262 -4.55 -7.12 10.35
CA GLY A 262 -4.74 -6.88 11.78
C GLY A 262 -5.43 -5.54 12.08
N ALA A 263 -5.43 -4.60 11.14
CA ALA A 263 -6.15 -3.33 11.23
C ALA A 263 -7.46 -3.30 10.42
N GLY A 264 -7.93 -4.45 9.92
CA GLY A 264 -9.20 -4.55 9.19
C GLY A 264 -9.13 -4.15 7.72
N VAL A 265 -7.92 -4.11 7.12
CA VAL A 265 -7.71 -3.83 5.70
C VAL A 265 -7.19 -5.09 5.00
N ALA A 266 -7.88 -5.57 3.97
CA ALA A 266 -7.41 -6.72 3.20
C ALA A 266 -6.08 -6.39 2.51
N ALA A 267 -5.11 -7.29 2.65
CA ALA A 267 -3.86 -7.25 1.90
C ALA A 267 -4.03 -8.00 0.57
N SER A 268 -3.48 -7.44 -0.50
CA SER A 268 -3.38 -8.10 -1.81
C SER A 268 -1.92 -8.27 -2.21
N VAL A 269 -1.42 -9.50 -2.07
CA VAL A 269 -0.02 -9.81 -2.39
C VAL A 269 0.18 -9.78 -3.90
N LYS A 270 1.16 -9.02 -4.40
CA LYS A 270 1.34 -8.76 -5.83
C LYS A 270 2.80 -8.70 -6.30
N HIS A 271 3.13 -8.88 -7.57
CA HIS A 271 2.21 -9.18 -8.67
C HIS A 271 2.47 -10.62 -9.15
N PHE A 272 1.56 -11.52 -8.81
CA PHE A 272 1.73 -12.95 -9.07
C PHE A 272 1.77 -13.21 -10.58
N PRO A 273 2.72 -14.01 -11.11
CA PRO A 273 3.66 -14.92 -10.43
C PRO A 273 5.04 -14.36 -10.05
N GLY A 274 5.30 -13.07 -10.20
CA GLY A 274 6.59 -12.43 -9.87
C GLY A 274 7.16 -11.61 -11.01
N HIS A 275 6.85 -10.31 -11.02
CA HIS A 275 7.32 -9.31 -11.99
C HIS A 275 8.82 -8.99 -11.84
N GLY A 276 9.37 -9.05 -10.62
CA GLY A 276 10.76 -8.67 -10.31
C GLY A 276 11.87 -9.44 -11.05
N LEU A 277 11.50 -10.49 -11.80
CA LEU A 277 12.36 -11.24 -12.71
C LEU A 277 12.52 -10.59 -14.10
N SER A 278 11.78 -9.52 -14.39
CA SER A 278 11.86 -8.75 -15.64
C SER A 278 12.26 -7.29 -15.39
N ALA A 279 12.98 -6.71 -16.34
CA ALA A 279 13.23 -5.28 -16.41
C ALA A 279 12.23 -4.52 -17.32
N VAL A 280 11.37 -5.25 -18.05
CA VAL A 280 10.36 -4.68 -18.97
C VAL A 280 9.14 -4.21 -18.18
N ASP A 281 8.62 -3.03 -18.53
CA ASP A 281 7.45 -2.44 -17.90
C ASP A 281 6.13 -2.95 -18.49
N SER A 282 5.31 -3.59 -17.65
CA SER A 282 3.98 -4.09 -18.02
C SER A 282 2.98 -2.99 -18.36
N HIS A 283 3.27 -1.74 -18.05
CA HIS A 283 2.45 -0.60 -18.47
C HIS A 283 2.69 -0.22 -19.94
N GLN A 284 3.77 -0.71 -20.57
CA GLN A 284 4.13 -0.40 -21.95
C GLN A 284 4.00 -1.63 -22.86
N ASP A 285 4.62 -2.75 -22.46
CA ASP A 285 4.69 -3.98 -23.25
C ASP A 285 4.41 -5.21 -22.38
N LEU A 286 4.15 -6.37 -22.98
CA LEU A 286 4.01 -7.63 -22.23
C LEU A 286 5.39 -8.10 -21.76
N PRO A 287 5.69 -8.12 -20.44
CA PRO A 287 6.96 -8.63 -19.97
C PRO A 287 7.00 -10.15 -20.09
N VAL A 288 8.11 -10.67 -20.64
CA VAL A 288 8.36 -12.10 -20.79
C VAL A 288 9.28 -12.58 -19.68
N ILE A 289 8.82 -13.54 -18.89
CA ILE A 289 9.58 -14.24 -17.86
C ILE A 289 10.12 -15.54 -18.48
N GLY A 290 11.38 -15.49 -18.90
CA GLY A 290 12.10 -16.59 -19.54
C GLY A 290 12.74 -17.60 -18.59
N GLN A 291 12.68 -17.33 -17.28
CA GLN A 291 13.33 -18.15 -16.27
C GLN A 291 12.65 -19.52 -16.13
N SER A 292 13.46 -20.56 -15.87
CA SER A 292 12.95 -21.93 -15.69
C SER A 292 12.02 -22.06 -14.49
N ARG A 293 11.17 -23.08 -14.51
CA ARG A 293 10.27 -23.41 -13.39
C ARG A 293 11.00 -23.52 -12.04
N LYS A 294 12.17 -24.18 -12.02
CA LYS A 294 13.01 -24.30 -10.83
C LYS A 294 13.43 -22.94 -10.26
N VAL A 295 13.74 -21.97 -11.12
CA VAL A 295 14.07 -20.60 -10.69
C VAL A 295 12.85 -19.97 -10.06
N LEU A 296 11.68 -20.01 -10.71
CA LEU A 296 10.42 -19.48 -10.17
C LEU A 296 10.12 -20.04 -8.77
N ASP A 297 10.21 -21.36 -8.60
CA ASP A 297 9.95 -22.03 -7.32
C ASP A 297 10.93 -21.58 -6.22
N SER A 298 12.20 -21.36 -6.57
CA SER A 298 13.23 -20.98 -5.60
C SER A 298 13.32 -19.47 -5.34
N THR A 299 12.77 -18.63 -6.22
CA THR A 299 12.91 -17.17 -6.13
C THR A 299 11.59 -16.41 -6.11
N ALA A 300 10.71 -16.62 -7.08
CA ALA A 300 9.52 -15.79 -7.27
C ALA A 300 8.37 -16.20 -6.35
N PHE A 301 8.12 -17.50 -6.17
CA PHE A 301 7.00 -18.01 -5.37
C PHE A 301 7.14 -17.89 -3.85
N PRO A 302 8.35 -17.98 -3.22
CA PRO A 302 8.45 -17.99 -1.77
C PRO A 302 7.77 -16.80 -1.05
N PRO A 303 7.89 -15.54 -1.52
CA PRO A 303 7.19 -14.43 -0.87
C PRO A 303 5.67 -14.49 -1.03
N PHE A 304 5.15 -15.03 -2.14
CA PHE A 304 3.70 -15.27 -2.29
C PHE A 304 3.23 -16.36 -1.31
N SER A 305 3.95 -17.48 -1.20
CA SER A 305 3.65 -18.52 -0.21
C SER A 305 3.64 -17.94 1.21
N ALA A 306 4.64 -17.14 1.58
CA ALA A 306 4.69 -16.52 2.90
C ALA A 306 3.53 -15.54 3.15
N GLY A 307 3.09 -14.79 2.13
CA GLY A 307 1.90 -13.94 2.22
C GLY A 307 0.60 -14.75 2.37
N ILE A 308 0.47 -15.86 1.63
CA ILE A 308 -0.66 -16.79 1.74
C ILE A 308 -0.70 -17.43 3.13
N ASP A 309 0.44 -17.91 3.63
CA ASP A 309 0.57 -18.50 4.97
C ASP A 309 0.31 -17.49 6.09
N ALA A 310 0.62 -16.21 5.86
CA ALA A 310 0.25 -15.10 6.75
C ALA A 310 -1.25 -14.74 6.71
N GLY A 311 -2.02 -15.40 5.84
CA GLY A 311 -3.47 -15.27 5.73
C GLY A 311 -3.95 -14.19 4.78
N ALA A 312 -3.15 -13.79 3.77
CA ALA A 312 -3.56 -12.79 2.79
C ALA A 312 -4.95 -13.12 2.21
N LEU A 313 -5.85 -12.13 2.23
CA LEU A 313 -7.21 -12.26 1.73
C LEU A 313 -7.28 -12.17 0.20
N ALA A 314 -6.30 -11.50 -0.42
CA ALA A 314 -6.21 -11.34 -1.85
C ALA A 314 -4.80 -11.61 -2.41
N VAL A 315 -4.77 -12.01 -3.68
CA VAL A 315 -3.57 -12.06 -4.52
C VAL A 315 -3.89 -11.37 -5.83
N MET A 316 -3.03 -10.46 -6.28
CA MET A 316 -3.17 -9.81 -7.58
C MET A 316 -2.33 -10.52 -8.64
N SER A 317 -2.95 -10.90 -9.76
CA SER A 317 -2.26 -11.47 -10.92
C SER A 317 -1.74 -10.40 -11.86
N ALA A 318 -0.50 -10.50 -12.32
CA ALA A 318 0.07 -9.59 -13.31
C ALA A 318 -0.15 -10.04 -14.76
N HIS A 319 -0.01 -9.09 -15.68
CA HIS A 319 0.04 -9.35 -17.10
C HIS A 319 1.46 -9.73 -17.54
N LEU A 320 1.92 -10.93 -17.17
CA LEU A 320 3.27 -11.47 -17.46
C LEU A 320 3.19 -12.75 -18.30
N ASP A 321 4.00 -12.88 -19.35
CA ASP A 321 4.16 -14.15 -20.08
C ASP A 321 5.20 -15.03 -19.39
N VAL A 322 4.75 -16.06 -18.68
CA VAL A 322 5.64 -17.01 -18.00
C VAL A 322 5.83 -18.26 -18.84
N THR A 323 6.84 -18.18 -19.71
CA THR A 323 7.11 -19.18 -20.75
C THR A 323 7.35 -20.59 -20.22
N ALA A 324 7.84 -20.73 -18.99
CA ALA A 324 8.05 -22.02 -18.35
C ALA A 324 6.76 -22.72 -17.88
N ILE A 325 5.61 -22.05 -17.89
CA ILE A 325 4.32 -22.59 -17.42
C ILE A 325 3.27 -22.56 -18.53
N ASP A 326 3.06 -21.40 -19.16
CA ASP A 326 2.03 -21.22 -20.18
C ASP A 326 2.45 -20.19 -21.24
N PRO A 327 3.37 -20.55 -22.14
CA PRO A 327 3.98 -19.61 -23.07
C PRO A 327 2.95 -18.92 -23.97
N GLY A 328 3.08 -17.60 -24.12
CA GLY A 328 2.22 -16.76 -24.96
C GLY A 328 0.92 -16.29 -24.28
N THR A 329 0.61 -16.80 -23.09
CA THR A 329 -0.58 -16.43 -22.32
C THR A 329 -0.19 -15.62 -21.09
N PRO A 330 -0.58 -14.33 -20.99
CA PRO A 330 -0.31 -13.55 -19.78
C PRO A 330 -0.95 -14.21 -18.55
N ALA A 331 -0.27 -14.15 -17.40
CA ALA A 331 -0.68 -14.86 -16.19
C ALA A 331 -2.12 -14.54 -15.75
N THR A 332 -2.58 -13.29 -15.88
CA THR A 332 -3.97 -12.88 -15.66
C THR A 332 -5.00 -13.70 -16.46
N PHE A 333 -4.63 -14.28 -17.61
CA PHE A 333 -5.51 -15.09 -18.47
C PHE A 333 -5.15 -16.58 -18.47
N SER A 334 -4.19 -17.02 -17.66
CA SER A 334 -3.70 -18.40 -17.67
C SER A 334 -4.31 -19.23 -16.54
N HIS A 335 -5.12 -20.22 -16.91
CA HIS A 335 -5.63 -21.23 -15.97
C HIS A 335 -4.50 -22.03 -15.31
N LYS A 336 -3.43 -22.32 -16.05
CA LYS A 336 -2.29 -23.06 -15.51
C LYS A 336 -1.60 -22.30 -14.39
N ILE A 337 -1.50 -20.97 -14.51
CA ILE A 337 -0.85 -20.14 -13.51
C ILE A 337 -1.79 -19.87 -12.32
N LEU A 338 -3.04 -19.46 -12.56
CA LEU A 338 -3.94 -19.04 -11.49
C LEU A 338 -4.66 -20.20 -10.80
N THR A 339 -5.06 -21.23 -11.53
CA THR A 339 -5.72 -22.39 -10.92
C THR A 339 -4.69 -23.44 -10.53
N ASP A 340 -3.90 -23.95 -11.48
CA ASP A 340 -3.07 -25.13 -11.20
C ASP A 340 -1.89 -24.80 -10.27
N VAL A 341 -1.25 -23.64 -10.45
CA VAL A 341 -0.14 -23.20 -9.57
C VAL A 341 -0.65 -22.47 -8.33
N LEU A 342 -1.33 -21.32 -8.46
CA LEU A 342 -1.69 -20.51 -7.29
C LEU A 342 -2.69 -21.20 -6.36
N ARG A 343 -3.82 -21.73 -6.88
CA ARG A 343 -4.82 -22.41 -6.04
C ARG A 343 -4.47 -23.86 -5.74
N GLY A 344 -3.87 -24.57 -6.70
CA GLY A 344 -3.49 -25.96 -6.60
C GLY A 344 -2.22 -26.16 -5.78
N GLN A 345 -1.08 -25.71 -6.30
CA GLN A 345 0.23 -25.96 -5.70
C GLN A 345 0.51 -25.07 -4.48
N LEU A 346 0.19 -23.77 -4.55
CA LEU A 346 0.39 -22.84 -3.43
C LEU A 346 -0.79 -22.78 -2.47
N GLY A 347 -1.90 -23.45 -2.79
CA GLY A 347 -3.03 -23.64 -1.87
C GLY A 347 -3.90 -22.40 -1.63
N PHE A 348 -3.76 -21.31 -2.39
CA PHE A 348 -4.49 -20.07 -2.13
C PHE A 348 -6.02 -20.23 -2.26
N LYS A 349 -6.76 -19.81 -1.23
CA LYS A 349 -8.24 -19.93 -1.18
C LYS A 349 -8.97 -18.59 -1.22
N GLY A 350 -8.27 -17.48 -1.05
CA GLY A 350 -8.83 -16.13 -1.08
C GLY A 350 -9.18 -15.64 -2.49
N VAL A 351 -9.37 -14.33 -2.58
CA VAL A 351 -9.80 -13.63 -3.81
C VAL A 351 -8.59 -13.43 -4.73
N VAL A 352 -8.70 -13.90 -5.97
CA VAL A 352 -7.71 -13.57 -7.01
C VAL A 352 -8.21 -12.34 -7.77
N ILE A 353 -7.40 -11.29 -7.81
CA ILE A 353 -7.76 -10.01 -8.45
C ILE A 353 -6.86 -9.81 -9.66
N THR A 354 -7.41 -9.35 -10.79
CA THR A 354 -6.56 -8.97 -11.93
C THR A 354 -5.72 -7.73 -11.56
N ASP A 355 -4.54 -7.57 -12.15
CA ASP A 355 -3.95 -6.24 -12.31
C ASP A 355 -4.83 -5.39 -13.25
N GLY A 356 -4.54 -4.08 -13.39
CA GLY A 356 -5.38 -3.15 -14.14
C GLY A 356 -5.68 -3.63 -15.56
N MET A 357 -6.94 -3.92 -15.86
CA MET A 357 -7.37 -4.43 -17.18
C MET A 357 -7.35 -3.35 -18.28
N ASN A 358 -7.13 -2.10 -17.89
CA ASN A 358 -6.87 -0.98 -18.77
C ASN A 358 -5.41 -0.92 -19.28
N MET A 359 -4.51 -1.76 -18.77
CA MET A 359 -3.12 -1.82 -19.21
C MET A 359 -2.98 -2.46 -20.60
N PRO A 360 -2.01 -2.02 -21.44
CA PRO A 360 -1.88 -2.52 -22.82
C PRO A 360 -1.83 -4.05 -22.95
N PRO A 361 -1.09 -4.80 -22.11
CA PRO A 361 -1.05 -6.27 -22.22
C PRO A 361 -2.40 -6.97 -22.01
N ALA A 362 -3.35 -6.34 -21.31
CA ALA A 362 -4.69 -6.86 -21.07
C ALA A 362 -5.70 -6.48 -22.15
N LYS A 363 -5.38 -5.49 -23.00
CA LYS A 363 -6.27 -4.93 -24.03
C LYS A 363 -6.24 -5.69 -25.37
N ARG A 364 -5.74 -6.93 -25.38
CA ARG A 364 -5.75 -7.81 -26.56
C ARG A 364 -7.16 -8.21 -27.00
N TRP A 365 -8.13 -8.16 -26.08
CA TRP A 365 -9.53 -8.49 -26.32
C TRP A 365 -10.44 -7.32 -25.96
N SER A 366 -11.69 -7.38 -26.43
CA SER A 366 -12.72 -6.45 -25.96
C SER A 366 -12.91 -6.56 -24.44
N PRO A 367 -13.35 -5.50 -23.74
CA PRO A 367 -13.48 -5.51 -22.28
C PRO A 367 -14.32 -6.67 -21.73
N GLY A 368 -15.43 -6.99 -22.40
CA GLY A 368 -16.29 -8.12 -22.05
C GLY A 368 -15.61 -9.48 -22.20
N GLU A 369 -14.96 -9.71 -23.36
CA GLU A 369 -14.24 -10.95 -23.61
C GLU A 369 -13.04 -11.11 -22.66
N ALA A 370 -12.30 -10.03 -22.39
CA ALA A 370 -11.18 -10.03 -21.46
C ALA A 370 -11.64 -10.40 -20.03
N ALA A 371 -12.76 -9.84 -19.55
CA ALA A 371 -13.33 -10.17 -18.26
C ALA A 371 -13.73 -11.66 -18.18
N VAL A 372 -14.39 -12.20 -19.21
CA VAL A 372 -14.76 -13.63 -19.28
C VAL A 372 -13.52 -14.52 -19.24
N ARG A 373 -12.48 -14.21 -20.04
CA ARG A 373 -11.22 -14.95 -20.06
C ARG A 373 -10.53 -14.94 -18.70
N ALA A 374 -10.47 -13.78 -18.04
CA ALA A 374 -9.87 -13.64 -16.72
C ALA A 374 -10.62 -14.47 -15.65
N LEU A 375 -11.96 -14.45 -15.64
CA LEU A 375 -12.75 -15.28 -14.73
C LEU A 375 -12.52 -16.78 -14.97
N LYS A 376 -12.51 -17.20 -16.24
CA LYS A 376 -12.25 -18.61 -16.63
C LYS A 376 -10.83 -19.06 -16.27
N ALA A 377 -9.87 -18.15 -16.26
CA ALA A 377 -8.50 -18.43 -15.82
C ALA A 377 -8.41 -18.64 -14.30
N GLY A 378 -9.31 -18.05 -13.51
CA GLY A 378 -9.36 -18.23 -12.05
C GLY A 378 -9.40 -16.94 -11.23
N ASN A 379 -9.44 -15.77 -11.87
CA ASN A 379 -9.69 -14.48 -11.20
C ASN A 379 -11.11 -14.42 -10.67
N ASP A 380 -11.32 -13.78 -9.52
CA ASP A 380 -12.61 -13.56 -8.90
C ASP A 380 -13.07 -12.09 -8.95
N LEU A 381 -12.14 -11.15 -9.13
CA LEU A 381 -12.43 -9.71 -9.19
C LEU A 381 -11.64 -9.05 -10.33
N ILE A 382 -12.33 -8.31 -11.19
CA ILE A 382 -11.79 -7.65 -12.37
C ILE A 382 -11.52 -6.18 -12.05
N LEU A 383 -10.24 -5.84 -11.97
CA LEU A 383 -9.77 -4.51 -11.61
C LEU A 383 -9.68 -3.61 -12.86
N MET A 384 -10.23 -2.41 -12.76
CA MET A 384 -10.13 -1.34 -13.76
C MET A 384 -10.41 -1.79 -15.20
N PRO A 385 -11.60 -2.37 -15.50
CA PRO A 385 -11.98 -2.62 -16.88
C PRO A 385 -11.97 -1.29 -17.66
N PRO A 386 -11.39 -1.24 -18.88
CA PRO A 386 -11.27 0.01 -19.63
C PRO A 386 -12.61 0.57 -20.12
N ASN A 387 -13.68 -0.23 -20.07
CA ASN A 387 -15.05 0.21 -20.25
C ASN A 387 -15.97 -0.67 -19.38
N VAL A 388 -16.66 -0.07 -18.41
CA VAL A 388 -17.45 -0.80 -17.41
C VAL A 388 -18.69 -1.42 -18.04
N THR A 389 -19.36 -0.68 -18.93
CA THR A 389 -20.54 -1.16 -19.65
C THR A 389 -20.25 -2.40 -20.47
N GLN A 390 -19.20 -2.38 -21.30
CA GLN A 390 -18.83 -3.51 -22.14
C GLN A 390 -18.37 -4.72 -21.32
N ALA A 391 -17.67 -4.50 -20.20
CA ALA A 391 -17.30 -5.59 -19.29
C ALA A 391 -18.55 -6.25 -18.68
N TYR A 392 -19.47 -5.44 -18.14
CA TYR A 392 -20.71 -5.90 -17.52
C TYR A 392 -21.62 -6.63 -18.52
N ASP A 393 -21.89 -6.01 -19.67
CA ASP A 393 -22.75 -6.58 -20.71
C ASP A 393 -22.15 -7.85 -21.33
N GLY A 394 -20.82 -7.89 -21.50
CA GLY A 394 -20.11 -9.06 -21.99
C GLY A 394 -20.18 -10.24 -21.05
N LEU A 395 -20.07 -10.01 -19.73
CA LEU A 395 -20.26 -11.05 -18.72
C LEU A 395 -21.69 -11.59 -18.71
N LEU A 396 -22.69 -10.71 -18.78
CA LEU A 396 -24.10 -11.14 -18.88
C LEU A 396 -24.37 -11.92 -20.18
N ALA A 397 -23.81 -11.48 -21.31
CA ALA A 397 -23.91 -12.22 -22.56
C ALA A 397 -23.30 -13.61 -22.45
N ALA A 398 -22.12 -13.72 -21.85
CA ALA A 398 -21.42 -14.98 -21.64
C ALA A 398 -22.13 -15.95 -20.68
N LEU A 399 -22.89 -15.43 -19.70
CA LEU A 399 -23.77 -16.25 -18.87
C LEU A 399 -24.95 -16.81 -19.68
N ARG A 400 -25.59 -15.95 -20.50
CA ARG A 400 -26.76 -16.33 -21.32
C ARG A 400 -26.40 -17.35 -22.39
N ASP A 401 -25.23 -17.23 -23.02
CA ASP A 401 -24.77 -18.16 -24.07
C ASP A 401 -24.01 -19.38 -23.52
N GLY A 402 -23.70 -19.39 -22.21
CA GLY A 402 -23.03 -20.49 -21.52
C GLY A 402 -21.51 -20.52 -21.67
N SER A 403 -20.89 -19.56 -22.36
CA SER A 403 -19.43 -19.48 -22.52
C SER A 403 -18.71 -19.15 -21.20
N LEU A 404 -19.42 -18.52 -20.25
CA LEU A 404 -19.07 -18.45 -18.83
C LEU A 404 -20.06 -19.29 -18.01
N PRO A 405 -19.64 -20.42 -17.42
CA PRO A 405 -20.50 -21.19 -16.54
C PRO A 405 -20.93 -20.38 -15.31
N ARG A 406 -22.24 -20.28 -15.04
CA ARG A 406 -22.77 -19.58 -13.86
C ARG A 406 -22.13 -20.04 -12.55
N ALA A 407 -21.83 -21.34 -12.43
CA ALA A 407 -21.16 -21.91 -11.26
C ALA A 407 -19.79 -21.27 -10.99
N ARG A 408 -19.02 -20.94 -12.04
CA ARG A 408 -17.73 -20.24 -11.89
C ARG A 408 -17.94 -18.83 -11.33
N LEU A 409 -18.96 -18.13 -11.81
CA LEU A 409 -19.29 -16.79 -11.31
C LEU A 409 -19.76 -16.83 -9.85
N VAL A 410 -20.65 -17.76 -9.51
CA VAL A 410 -21.10 -18.01 -8.12
C VAL A 410 -19.92 -18.27 -7.19
N GLU A 411 -18.96 -19.08 -7.63
CA GLU A 411 -17.73 -19.36 -6.87
C GLU A 411 -16.89 -18.08 -6.64
N ALA A 412 -16.66 -17.27 -7.68
CA ALA A 412 -15.95 -16.00 -7.59
C ALA A 412 -16.63 -15.03 -6.61
N VAL A 413 -17.93 -14.81 -6.79
CA VAL A 413 -18.72 -13.91 -5.95
C VAL A 413 -18.75 -14.39 -4.50
N THR A 414 -18.84 -15.70 -4.26
CA THR A 414 -18.79 -16.26 -2.90
C THR A 414 -17.48 -15.89 -2.20
N ARG A 415 -16.34 -15.96 -2.90
CA ARG A 415 -15.04 -15.53 -2.34
C ARG A 415 -15.00 -14.02 -2.07
N VAL A 416 -15.47 -13.21 -3.02
CA VAL A 416 -15.53 -11.75 -2.85
C VAL A 416 -16.41 -11.36 -1.66
N LEU A 417 -17.60 -11.94 -1.53
CA LEU A 417 -18.50 -11.67 -0.40
C LEU A 417 -17.94 -12.22 0.92
N THR A 418 -17.24 -13.36 0.91
CA THR A 418 -16.56 -13.88 2.10
C THR A 418 -15.52 -12.87 2.60
N MET A 419 -14.67 -12.36 1.70
CA MET A 419 -13.70 -11.32 2.05
C MET A 419 -14.38 -10.07 2.62
N LYS A 420 -15.47 -9.59 2.00
CA LYS A 420 -16.24 -8.45 2.49
C LYS A 420 -16.82 -8.67 3.90
N PHE A 421 -17.37 -9.86 4.18
CA PHE A 421 -17.91 -10.18 5.49
C PHE A 421 -16.83 -10.37 6.56
N THR A 422 -15.65 -10.88 6.19
CA THR A 422 -14.48 -10.90 7.08
C THR A 422 -14.08 -9.49 7.50
N LEU A 423 -14.03 -8.55 6.55
CA LEU A 423 -13.68 -7.15 6.82
C LEU A 423 -14.75 -6.40 7.62
N ALA A 424 -16.03 -6.78 7.49
CA ALA A 424 -17.14 -6.16 8.23
C ALA A 424 -17.09 -6.42 9.75
N GLY A 425 -16.27 -7.37 10.21
CA GLY A 425 -16.16 -7.73 11.63
C GLY A 425 -15.36 -6.74 12.48
N ALA A 426 -14.63 -5.80 11.88
CA ALA A 426 -13.80 -4.83 12.59
C ALA A 426 -14.47 -3.44 12.61
N PRO A 427 -14.63 -2.78 13.77
CA PRO A 427 -15.07 -1.40 13.81
C PRO A 427 -14.03 -0.49 13.15
N ALA A 428 -14.48 0.46 12.35
CA ALA A 428 -13.58 1.42 11.71
C ALA A 428 -12.94 2.33 12.78
N PRO A 429 -11.61 2.54 12.76
CA PRO A 429 -10.98 3.50 13.64
C PRO A 429 -11.46 4.95 13.38
N GLU A 430 -11.31 5.80 14.39
CA GLU A 430 -11.65 7.21 14.31
C GLU A 430 -10.63 8.00 13.48
N MET A 431 -11.09 9.06 12.79
CA MET A 431 -10.22 9.96 12.01
C MET A 431 -9.14 10.65 12.86
N SER A 432 -9.34 10.74 14.19
CA SER A 432 -8.35 11.30 15.12
C SER A 432 -7.11 10.41 15.30
N THR A 433 -7.14 9.16 14.82
CA THR A 433 -5.99 8.23 14.84
C THR A 433 -4.98 8.52 13.73
N LEU A 434 -5.37 9.29 12.71
CA LEU A 434 -4.49 9.67 11.60
C LEU A 434 -3.28 10.45 12.11
N ASN A 435 -2.09 10.06 11.63
CA ASN A 435 -0.83 10.68 12.03
C ASN A 435 -0.72 10.77 13.56
N SER A 436 -1.10 9.71 14.29
CA SER A 436 -0.97 9.67 15.74
C SER A 436 0.52 9.61 16.16
N PRO A 437 0.87 10.03 17.38
CA PRO A 437 2.22 9.83 17.91
C PRO A 437 2.67 8.36 17.87
N GLU A 438 1.74 7.42 18.04
CA GLU A 438 2.03 5.98 17.97
C GLU A 438 2.39 5.53 16.57
N HIS A 439 1.61 5.93 15.57
CA HIS A 439 1.87 5.59 14.17
C HIS A 439 3.20 6.18 13.70
N ARG A 440 3.48 7.44 14.06
CA ARG A 440 4.78 8.07 13.77
C ARG A 440 5.95 7.33 14.42
N ARG A 441 5.79 6.82 15.65
CA ARG A 441 6.84 6.02 16.31
C ARG A 441 7.09 4.71 15.57
N ALA A 442 6.06 4.02 15.11
CA ALA A 442 6.21 2.78 14.33
C ALA A 442 6.95 3.04 13.00
N ALA A 443 6.57 4.10 12.28
CA ALA A 443 7.25 4.52 11.05
C ALA A 443 8.72 4.93 11.30
N ALA A 444 8.98 5.67 12.39
CA ALA A 444 10.33 6.08 12.78
C ALA A 444 11.21 4.90 13.18
N ALA A 445 10.68 3.90 13.89
CA ALA A 445 11.42 2.69 14.26
C ALA A 445 11.85 1.89 13.02
N LEU A 446 10.93 1.72 12.05
CA LEU A 446 11.26 1.09 10.77
C LEU A 446 12.32 1.88 9.99
N ALA A 447 12.18 3.21 9.94
CA ALA A 447 13.14 4.09 9.28
C ALA A 447 14.55 4.03 9.92
N ALA A 448 14.62 4.01 11.25
CA ALA A 448 15.86 3.90 12.00
C ALA A 448 16.58 2.58 11.73
N GLY A 449 15.84 1.46 11.70
CA GLY A 449 16.38 0.16 11.35
C GLY A 449 16.91 0.09 9.90
N ALA A 450 16.41 0.93 9.00
CA ALA A 450 16.76 0.86 7.58
C ALA A 450 18.09 1.55 7.23
N VAL A 451 18.55 2.54 8.01
CA VAL A 451 19.74 3.34 7.65
C VAL A 451 20.97 2.45 7.54
N THR A 452 21.54 2.38 6.35
CA THR A 452 22.64 1.47 6.00
C THR A 452 23.87 2.24 5.57
N VAL A 453 25.03 1.95 6.16
CA VAL A 453 26.33 2.44 5.70
C VAL A 453 26.95 1.40 4.77
N LEU A 454 27.15 1.74 3.50
CA LEU A 454 27.79 0.85 2.52
C LEU A 454 29.28 1.15 2.34
N ARG A 455 29.73 2.34 2.75
CA ARG A 455 31.13 2.74 2.82
C ARG A 455 31.31 3.81 3.89
N GLY A 456 32.40 3.75 4.65
CA GLY A 456 32.73 4.73 5.70
C GLY A 456 32.52 4.18 7.11
N SER A 457 32.64 5.08 8.10
CA SER A 457 32.52 4.78 9.53
C SER A 457 31.06 4.68 9.97
N CYS A 458 30.78 3.78 10.91
CA CYS A 458 29.47 3.61 11.55
C CYS A 458 29.39 4.24 12.95
N THR A 459 30.49 4.82 13.45
CA THR A 459 30.60 5.28 14.84
C THR A 459 30.89 6.77 14.96
N SER A 460 31.09 7.48 13.84
CA SER A 460 31.48 8.89 13.84
C SER A 460 30.48 9.70 13.03
N GLY A 461 29.92 10.74 13.66
CA GLY A 461 29.10 11.73 12.97
C GLY A 461 29.92 12.56 11.98
N VAL A 462 29.23 13.28 11.10
CA VAL A 462 29.85 14.20 10.15
C VAL A 462 30.40 15.44 10.84
N ARG A 463 31.47 16.01 10.28
CA ARG A 463 32.09 17.24 10.81
C ARG A 463 31.22 18.45 10.43
N ALA A 464 30.81 19.23 11.43
CA ALA A 464 30.15 20.51 11.22
C ALA A 464 31.15 21.61 10.80
N PRO A 465 30.70 22.64 10.06
CA PRO A 465 29.35 22.82 9.54
C PRO A 465 29.05 21.89 8.36
N VAL A 466 27.76 21.62 8.10
CA VAL A 466 27.27 20.75 7.01
C VAL A 466 26.54 21.57 5.95
N THR A 467 26.71 21.23 4.68
CA THR A 467 25.82 21.70 3.61
C THR A 467 25.08 20.50 3.01
N VAL A 468 23.75 20.59 2.98
CA VAL A 468 22.89 19.57 2.35
C VAL A 468 22.59 19.98 0.90
N THR A 469 22.89 19.09 -0.03
CA THR A 469 22.61 19.25 -1.47
C THR A 469 21.81 18.06 -1.97
N SER A 470 21.17 18.20 -3.13
CA SER A 470 20.42 17.13 -3.77
C SER A 470 20.46 17.29 -5.29
N SER A 471 20.13 16.23 -6.01
CA SER A 471 19.68 16.34 -7.39
C SER A 471 18.40 17.19 -7.52
N GLY A 472 18.08 17.61 -8.75
CA GLY A 472 16.95 18.52 -9.02
C GLY A 472 15.59 17.94 -8.62
N GLY A 473 14.67 18.80 -8.19
CA GLY A 473 13.29 18.39 -7.84
C GLY A 473 13.15 17.73 -6.45
N ARG A 474 14.17 17.85 -5.59
CA ARG A 474 14.22 17.23 -4.25
C ARG A 474 14.32 18.25 -3.12
N GLU A 475 13.91 19.48 -3.35
CA GLU A 475 14.02 20.59 -2.39
C GLU A 475 13.26 20.27 -1.10
N LYS A 476 12.09 19.65 -1.18
CA LYS A 476 11.30 19.21 -0.01
C LYS A 476 12.12 18.27 0.87
N THR A 477 12.72 17.22 0.29
CA THR A 477 13.51 16.23 1.02
C THR A 477 14.82 16.82 1.56
N ARG A 478 15.50 17.65 0.77
CA ARG A 478 16.67 18.41 1.22
C ARG A 478 16.34 19.25 2.46
N ASN A 479 15.21 19.96 2.44
CA ASN A 479 14.76 20.78 3.56
C ASN A 479 14.38 19.93 4.79
N LEU A 480 13.78 18.75 4.60
CA LEU A 480 13.52 17.80 5.69
C LEU A 480 14.82 17.38 6.39
N LEU A 481 15.86 17.02 5.63
CA LEU A 481 17.15 16.66 6.22
C LEU A 481 17.84 17.85 6.89
N THR A 482 17.82 19.04 6.27
CA THR A 482 18.36 20.26 6.89
C THR A 482 17.72 20.54 8.25
N GLY A 483 16.38 20.48 8.31
CA GLY A 483 15.63 20.67 9.54
C GLY A 483 15.97 19.61 10.60
N ALA A 484 16.01 18.34 10.19
CA ALA A 484 16.36 17.24 11.09
C ALA A 484 17.79 17.33 11.62
N LEU A 485 18.77 17.70 10.80
CA LEU A 485 20.16 17.94 11.23
C LEU A 485 20.25 19.11 12.22
N THR A 486 19.52 20.19 11.96
CA THR A 486 19.46 21.36 12.86
C THR A 486 18.87 20.97 14.22
N ALA A 487 17.76 20.22 14.21
CA ALA A 487 17.15 19.67 15.42
C ALA A 487 18.09 18.68 16.14
N ALA A 488 18.96 18.00 15.37
CA ALA A 488 20.03 17.16 15.87
C ALA A 488 21.28 17.93 16.36
N GLY A 489 21.22 19.27 16.41
CA GLY A 489 22.31 20.12 16.90
C GLY A 489 23.51 20.23 15.95
N VAL A 490 23.36 19.83 14.69
CA VAL A 490 24.39 19.99 13.66
C VAL A 490 24.24 21.38 13.04
N GLU A 491 25.34 22.14 12.98
CA GLU A 491 25.37 23.42 12.27
C GLU A 491 25.22 23.19 10.76
N VAL A 492 24.12 23.67 10.16
CA VAL A 492 23.87 23.56 8.72
C VAL A 492 24.02 24.94 8.07
N VAL A 493 24.87 25.03 7.05
CA VAL A 493 25.20 26.26 6.32
C VAL A 493 24.81 26.15 4.84
N PRO A 494 24.45 27.26 4.17
CA PRO A 494 24.03 27.23 2.76
C PRO A 494 25.17 26.85 1.80
N SER A 495 26.43 27.06 2.18
CA SER A 495 27.61 26.67 1.42
C SER A 495 28.84 26.49 2.32
N GLY A 496 29.78 25.66 1.87
CA GLY A 496 31.00 25.31 2.63
C GLY A 496 30.82 24.04 3.48
N GLY A 497 31.78 23.76 4.36
CA GLY A 497 31.69 22.63 5.29
C GLY A 497 31.65 21.24 4.64
N THR A 498 31.16 20.26 5.41
CA THR A 498 30.97 18.87 4.95
C THR A 498 29.73 18.77 4.08
N ARG A 499 29.91 18.39 2.82
CA ARG A 499 28.81 18.25 1.87
C ARG A 499 28.13 16.88 1.97
N VAL A 500 26.84 16.89 2.28
CA VAL A 500 25.95 15.73 2.22
C VAL A 500 25.06 15.87 0.98
N HIS A 501 25.12 14.89 0.07
CA HIS A 501 24.43 14.94 -1.21
C HIS A 501 23.40 13.82 -1.34
N LEU A 502 22.16 14.19 -1.66
CA LEU A 502 21.02 13.28 -1.75
C LEU A 502 20.70 12.92 -3.21
N VAL A 503 20.59 11.62 -3.49
CA VAL A 503 20.07 11.07 -4.74
C VAL A 503 18.92 10.10 -4.48
N GLY A 504 18.02 9.91 -5.43
CA GLY A 504 16.81 9.10 -5.27
C GLY A 504 16.23 8.57 -6.58
N TYR A 505 14.93 8.27 -6.55
CA TYR A 505 14.20 7.66 -7.67
C TYR A 505 14.31 8.49 -8.95
N GLY A 506 14.73 7.86 -10.06
CA GLY A 506 14.88 8.50 -11.36
C GLY A 506 16.25 9.15 -11.61
N ASP A 507 17.11 9.26 -10.59
CA ASP A 507 18.45 9.84 -10.75
C ASP A 507 19.40 8.90 -11.50
N GLY A 508 20.35 9.49 -12.23
CA GLY A 508 21.43 8.82 -12.93
C GLY A 508 22.81 9.20 -12.40
N THR A 509 23.86 8.78 -13.11
CA THR A 509 25.24 9.15 -12.75
C THR A 509 25.55 10.63 -12.90
N GLY A 510 24.79 11.35 -13.74
CA GLY A 510 24.92 12.80 -13.92
C GLY A 510 24.45 13.61 -12.72
N ASP A 511 23.61 12.99 -11.87
CA ASP A 511 23.06 13.61 -10.67
C ASP A 511 23.98 13.47 -9.44
N LEU A 512 25.12 12.81 -9.58
CA LEU A 512 26.09 12.65 -8.50
C LEU A 512 26.97 13.91 -8.34
N ASP A 513 27.12 14.39 -7.11
CA ASP A 513 28.10 15.42 -6.78
C ASP A 513 29.49 14.82 -6.48
N ALA A 514 30.46 15.11 -7.34
CA ALA A 514 31.84 14.63 -7.21
C ALA A 514 32.60 15.19 -5.99
N ASN A 515 32.11 16.29 -5.39
CA ASN A 515 32.69 16.95 -4.22
C ASN A 515 31.96 16.58 -2.92
N ALA A 516 30.98 15.67 -2.97
CA ALA A 516 30.28 15.21 -1.78
C ALA A 516 31.22 14.43 -0.85
N ALA A 517 31.19 14.78 0.44
CA ALA A 517 31.83 13.97 1.48
C ALA A 517 30.95 12.76 1.84
N VAL A 518 29.64 12.92 1.72
CA VAL A 518 28.63 11.89 1.96
C VAL A 518 27.67 11.85 0.78
N THR A 519 27.48 10.70 0.14
CA THR A 519 26.37 10.47 -0.79
C THR A 519 25.35 9.56 -0.16
N VAL A 520 24.08 9.96 -0.22
CA VAL A 520 22.95 9.21 0.34
C VAL A 520 21.97 8.82 -0.77
N ALA A 521 21.69 7.53 -0.91
CA ALA A 521 20.63 7.02 -1.78
C ALA A 521 19.32 6.85 -0.99
N MET A 522 18.27 7.53 -1.45
CA MET A 522 16.95 7.56 -0.80
C MET A 522 15.89 6.70 -1.52
N ASP A 523 16.34 5.85 -2.44
CA ASP A 523 15.53 4.90 -3.20
C ASP A 523 16.35 3.60 -3.36
N THR A 524 16.55 3.07 -4.56
CA THR A 524 17.48 1.97 -4.79
C THR A 524 18.94 2.43 -4.58
N PRO A 525 19.81 1.59 -4.00
CA PRO A 525 21.17 1.99 -3.64
C PRO A 525 22.18 1.87 -4.79
N TYR A 526 21.74 1.54 -6.02
CA TYR A 526 22.65 1.16 -7.11
C TYR A 526 23.59 2.28 -7.57
N LEU A 527 23.15 3.55 -7.49
CA LEU A 527 23.98 4.70 -7.82
C LEU A 527 25.22 4.85 -6.93
N LEU A 528 25.17 4.33 -5.69
CA LEU A 528 26.29 4.40 -4.75
C LEU A 528 27.53 3.68 -5.29
N ALA A 529 27.37 2.67 -6.15
CA ALA A 529 28.49 2.00 -6.81
C ALA A 529 29.31 2.93 -7.73
N LYS A 530 28.74 4.07 -8.15
CA LYS A 530 29.37 5.07 -9.02
C LYS A 530 29.80 6.33 -8.26
N ALA A 531 29.35 6.50 -7.02
CA ALA A 531 29.71 7.64 -6.18
C ALA A 531 31.15 7.54 -5.66
N LYS A 532 31.87 8.67 -5.74
CA LYS A 532 33.27 8.80 -5.29
C LYS A 532 33.42 9.19 -3.82
N SER A 533 32.31 9.54 -3.18
CA SER A 533 32.29 9.99 -1.78
C SER A 533 32.92 8.96 -0.84
N PRO A 534 33.69 9.40 0.17
CA PRO A 534 34.29 8.50 1.14
C PRO A 534 33.23 7.80 2.01
N THR A 535 32.10 8.46 2.27
CA THR A 535 30.97 7.86 2.99
C THR A 535 29.79 7.68 2.03
N LEU A 536 29.23 6.46 2.02
CA LEU A 536 28.07 6.09 1.22
C LEU A 536 27.00 5.50 2.14
N LEU A 537 25.82 6.10 2.12
CA LEU A 537 24.67 5.72 2.94
C LEU A 537 23.46 5.42 2.05
N ALA A 538 22.56 4.58 2.55
CA ALA A 538 21.24 4.39 1.97
C ALA A 538 20.16 4.49 3.06
N THR A 539 19.11 5.25 2.78
CA THR A 539 17.88 5.28 3.59
C THR A 539 16.74 4.52 2.92
N TYR A 540 16.86 4.23 1.62
CA TYR A 540 15.87 3.55 0.78
C TYR A 540 14.51 4.25 0.67
N SER A 541 14.33 5.38 1.36
CA SER A 541 13.15 6.22 1.32
C SER A 541 13.52 7.69 1.59
N SER A 542 12.72 8.59 1.04
CA SER A 542 12.80 10.04 1.21
C SER A 542 11.78 10.59 2.23
N SER A 543 11.12 9.72 3.01
CA SER A 543 10.13 10.13 4.01
C SER A 543 10.75 10.97 5.14
N ALA A 544 9.94 11.77 5.83
CA ALA A 544 10.39 12.57 6.97
C ALA A 544 11.02 11.71 8.09
N ALA A 545 10.45 10.53 8.34
CA ALA A 545 11.01 9.55 9.27
C ALA A 545 12.42 9.08 8.83
N SER A 546 12.61 8.82 7.53
CA SER A 546 13.89 8.42 6.95
C SER A 546 14.95 9.52 7.04
N MET A 547 14.57 10.78 6.79
CA MET A 547 15.48 11.92 6.92
C MET A 547 15.84 12.21 8.39
N THR A 548 14.91 11.98 9.32
CA THR A 548 15.18 12.09 10.76
C THR A 548 16.16 11.03 11.22
N ALA A 549 15.93 9.75 10.85
CA ALA A 549 16.84 8.66 11.15
C ALA A 549 18.24 8.88 10.55
N LEU A 550 18.30 9.39 9.32
CA LEU A 550 19.56 9.77 8.68
C LEU A 550 20.28 10.89 9.45
N ALA A 551 19.55 11.93 9.87
CA ALA A 551 20.12 13.02 10.65
C ALA A 551 20.71 12.53 11.98
N ASP A 552 20.03 11.61 12.68
CA ASP A 552 20.54 11.03 13.92
C ASP A 552 21.84 10.25 13.70
N VAL A 553 21.94 9.49 12.61
CA VAL A 553 23.18 8.79 12.23
C VAL A 553 24.28 9.79 11.87
N LEU A 554 23.99 10.80 11.04
CA LEU A 554 24.96 11.81 10.64
C LEU A 554 25.41 12.68 11.84
N ALA A 555 24.55 12.91 12.83
CA ALA A 555 24.88 13.62 14.06
C ALA A 555 25.63 12.75 15.09
N GLY A 556 25.82 11.45 14.83
CA GLY A 556 26.41 10.51 15.78
C GLY A 556 25.53 10.19 16.98
N ARG A 557 24.22 10.48 16.90
CA ARG A 557 23.22 10.20 17.95
C ARG A 557 22.67 8.77 17.87
N ALA A 558 22.76 8.13 16.70
CA ALA A 558 22.32 6.77 16.48
C ALA A 558 23.37 5.95 15.73
N ARG A 559 23.48 4.65 16.05
CA ARG A 559 24.28 3.70 15.29
C ARG A 559 23.41 3.09 14.16
N PRO A 560 23.83 3.16 12.89
CA PRO A 560 23.11 2.51 11.81
C PRO A 560 23.17 0.98 11.94
N THR A 561 22.04 0.32 11.75
CA THR A 561 21.87 -1.14 11.87
C THR A 561 21.42 -1.80 10.56
N GLY A 562 21.04 -1.00 9.57
CA GLY A 562 20.52 -1.49 8.31
C GLY A 562 21.55 -2.29 7.52
N ARG A 563 21.03 -3.23 6.74
CA ARG A 563 21.81 -4.06 5.81
C ARG A 563 21.14 -4.10 4.46
N SER A 564 21.89 -3.73 3.42
CA SER A 564 21.38 -3.65 2.05
C SER A 564 20.61 -4.91 1.67
N PRO A 565 19.32 -4.79 1.32
CA PRO A 565 18.47 -5.90 0.92
C PRO A 565 18.72 -6.34 -0.52
N VAL A 566 19.57 -5.62 -1.24
CA VAL A 566 19.97 -5.86 -2.63
C VAL A 566 21.49 -5.76 -2.78
N PRO A 567 22.09 -6.50 -3.72
CA PRO A 567 23.52 -6.41 -3.99
C PRO A 567 23.85 -5.08 -4.69
N VAL A 568 24.86 -4.37 -4.17
CA VAL A 568 25.39 -3.15 -4.78
C VAL A 568 26.81 -3.44 -5.26
N PRO A 569 27.10 -3.35 -6.58
CA PRO A 569 28.41 -3.72 -7.10
C PRO A 569 29.57 -3.01 -6.41
N GLY A 570 30.55 -3.78 -5.94
CA GLY A 570 31.75 -3.26 -5.28
C GLY A 570 31.53 -2.72 -3.87
N LEU A 571 30.34 -2.91 -3.29
CA LEU A 571 30.03 -2.48 -1.91
C LEU A 571 29.51 -3.67 -1.09
N PRO A 572 29.85 -3.74 0.21
CA PRO A 572 29.26 -4.72 1.11
C PRO A 572 27.78 -4.40 1.35
N ALA A 573 27.06 -5.37 1.93
CA ALA A 573 25.69 -5.12 2.36
C ALA A 573 25.61 -4.10 3.51
N THR A 574 26.65 -4.01 4.33
CA THR A 574 26.88 -2.95 5.33
C THR A 574 28.36 -2.96 5.74
N THR A 575 28.91 -1.82 6.15
CA THR A 575 30.22 -1.76 6.83
C THR A 575 30.11 -1.83 8.35
N CYS A 576 28.90 -1.78 8.88
CA CYS A 576 28.65 -1.87 10.31
C CYS A 576 28.67 -3.34 10.71
N GLY A 577 29.54 -3.71 11.65
CA GLY A 577 29.52 -5.06 12.23
C GLY A 577 28.19 -5.36 12.89
N ASN A 578 27.79 -6.63 12.88
CA ASN A 578 26.66 -7.14 13.66
C ASN A 578 26.88 -6.91 15.16
#